data_AF-A0A149ZWN7-F1
#
_entry.id   AF-A0A149ZWN7-F1
#
_cell.length_a   1.000
_cell.length_b   1.000
_cell.length_c   1.000
_cell.angle_alpha   90.00
_cell.angle_beta   90.00
_cell.angle_gamma   90.00
#
_symmetry.space_group_name_H-M   'P 1'
#
loop_
_entity.id
_entity.type
_entity.pdbx_description
1 polymer ?
#
loop_
_entity_poly.entity_id
_entity_poly.type
_entity_poly.pdbx_seq_one_letter_code
_entity_poly.pdbx_strand_id
1 'polypeptide(L)' 'MTAILTRNRIGQFVRRSNKHGYRTGQWAQIVMPVPVDNRDCWLVIYQDGETDVIPIDNHSDQYTFSSEPVDWQH' A
#
# COMPACT_ATOMS: atom_id res chain seq x y z
N MET A 1 18.45 8.57 -1.54
CA MET A 1 17.33 9.51 -1.30
C MET A 1 15.99 8.96 -1.80
N THR A 2 15.78 7.64 -1.78
CA THR A 2 14.61 6.98 -2.40
C THR A 2 13.47 6.73 -1.41
N ALA A 3 13.78 6.47 -0.14
CA ALA A 3 12.78 6.14 0.89
C ALA A 3 11.77 7.28 1.18
N ILE A 4 12.19 8.55 1.03
CA ILE A 4 11.34 9.72 1.30
C ILE A 4 10.22 9.82 0.26
N LEU A 5 10.51 9.51 -1.01
CA LEU A 5 9.52 9.52 -2.10
C LEU A 5 8.53 8.35 -1.96
N THR A 6 8.97 7.22 -1.42
CA THR A 6 8.09 6.08 -1.14
C THR A 6 7.12 6.43 -0.01
N ARG A 7 7.56 7.11 1.05
CA ARG A 7 6.70 7.43 2.20
C ARG A 7 5.49 8.32 1.86
N ASN A 8 5.66 9.32 0.99
CA ASN A 8 4.60 10.28 0.67
C ASN A 8 3.77 9.86 -0.55
N ARG A 9 2.92 8.84 -0.35
CA ARG A 9 1.99 8.31 -1.37
C ARG A 9 0.53 8.38 -0.93
N ILE A 10 0.23 9.30 -0.02
CA ILE A 10 -1.13 9.52 0.50
C ILE A 10 -2.08 9.78 -0.67
N GLY A 11 -3.22 9.09 -0.65
CA GLY A 11 -4.24 9.15 -1.70
C GLY A 11 -3.99 8.22 -2.89
N GLN A 12 -2.76 7.71 -3.09
CA GLN A 12 -2.49 6.71 -4.13
C GLN A 12 -3.02 5.34 -3.74
N PHE A 13 -3.29 4.52 -4.75
CA PHE A 13 -3.64 3.13 -4.60
C PHE A 13 -2.38 2.27 -4.66
N VAL A 14 -2.37 1.22 -3.84
CA VAL A 14 -1.30 0.24 -3.75
C VAL A 14 -1.88 -1.16 -3.82
N ARG A 15 -1.20 -2.03 -4.56
CA ARG A 15 -1.48 -3.46 -4.64
C ARG A 15 -0.20 -4.23 -4.38
N ARG A 16 -0.30 -5.27 -3.56
CA ARG A 16 0.82 -6.19 -3.30
C ARG A 16 0.90 -7.25 -4.39
N SER A 17 2.10 -7.47 -4.90
CA SER A 17 2.45 -8.43 -5.95
C SER A 17 3.15 -9.69 -5.41
N ASN A 18 3.27 -9.83 -4.09
CA ASN A 18 3.80 -11.03 -3.46
C ASN A 18 2.94 -12.26 -3.81
N LYS A 19 3.51 -13.47 -3.91
CA LYS A 19 2.72 -14.66 -4.27
C LYS A 19 1.84 -15.20 -3.13
N HIS A 20 2.13 -14.80 -1.90
CA HIS A 20 1.49 -15.33 -0.70
C HIS A 20 1.34 -14.22 0.35
N GLY A 21 0.11 -14.02 0.84
CA GLY A 21 -0.22 -13.02 1.85
C GLY A 21 -1.73 -12.78 1.95
N TYR A 22 -2.18 -12.26 3.09
CA TYR A 22 -3.54 -11.76 3.25
C TYR A 22 -3.76 -10.59 2.26
N ARG A 23 -4.89 -10.62 1.52
CA ARG A 23 -5.31 -9.58 0.57
C ARG A 23 -4.28 -9.24 -0.53
N THR A 24 -3.37 -10.16 -0.80
CA THR A 24 -2.48 -10.11 -1.97
C THR A 24 -3.29 -9.95 -3.25
N GLY A 25 -2.82 -9.10 -4.17
CA GLY A 25 -3.49 -8.87 -5.44
C GLY A 25 -4.68 -7.90 -5.40
N GLN A 26 -5.13 -7.50 -4.20
CA GLN A 26 -6.17 -6.48 -4.06
C GLN A 26 -5.58 -5.08 -4.01
N TRP A 27 -6.34 -4.12 -4.54
CA TRP A 27 -6.03 -2.70 -4.43
C TRP A 27 -6.53 -2.14 -3.11
N ALA A 28 -5.72 -1.29 -2.49
CA ALA A 28 -6.07 -0.52 -1.31
C ALA A 28 -5.59 0.93 -1.48
N GLN A 29 -6.26 1.88 -0.86
CA GLN A 29 -5.83 3.28 -0.87
C GLN A 29 -4.93 3.57 0.33
N ILE A 30 -3.81 4.25 0.09
CA ILE A 30 -2.91 4.72 1.14
C ILE A 30 -3.53 5.94 1.82
N VAL A 31 -3.84 5.81 3.11
CA VAL A 31 -4.46 6.87 3.91
C VAL A 31 -3.39 7.72 4.57
N MET A 32 -2.42 7.09 5.24
CA MET A 32 -1.33 7.79 5.93
C MET A 32 -0.15 6.87 6.23
N PRO A 33 1.07 7.42 6.36
CA PRO A 33 2.18 6.68 6.94
C PRO A 33 2.00 6.50 8.46
N VAL A 34 2.26 5.31 8.98
CA VAL A 34 2.23 4.96 10.40
C VAL A 34 3.52 4.26 10.81
N PRO A 35 4.14 4.60 11.95
CA PRO A 35 5.25 3.82 12.49
C PRO A 35 4.72 2.57 13.22
N VAL A 36 5.28 1.40 12.93
CA VAL A 36 5.00 0.14 13.64
C VAL A 36 6.32 -0.58 13.91
N ASP A 37 6.60 -0.95 15.16
CA ASP A 37 7.80 -1.68 15.57
C ASP A 37 9.11 -1.14 14.97
N ASN A 38 9.27 0.19 15.01
CA ASN A 38 10.44 0.90 14.47
C ASN A 38 10.61 0.77 12.94
N ARG A 39 9.53 0.47 12.21
CA ARG A 39 9.44 0.45 10.75
C ARG A 39 8.38 1.42 10.28
N ASP A 40 8.64 2.09 9.16
CA ASP A 40 7.63 2.90 8.50
C ASP A 40 6.68 1.99 7.70
N CYS A 41 5.38 2.16 7.92
CA CYS A 41 4.31 1.43 7.26
C CYS A 41 3.30 2.40 6.65
N TRP A 42 2.45 1.94 5.73
CA TRP A 42 1.25 2.63 5.32
C TRP A 42 0.03 2.01 5.99
N LEU A 43 -0.84 2.85 6.53
CA LEU A 43 -2.22 2.48 6.79
C LEU A 43 -2.97 2.55 5.45
N VAL A 44 -3.58 1.43 5.05
CA VAL A 44 -4.37 1.33 3.82
C VAL A 44 -5.82 0.98 4.12
N ILE A 45 -6.72 1.42 3.26
CA ILE A 45 -8.13 1.04 3.29
C ILE A 45 -8.50 0.30 2.00
N TYR A 46 -9.15 -0.85 2.15
CA TYR A 46 -9.67 -1.65 1.06
C TYR A 46 -11.08 -1.20 0.69
N GLN A 47 -11.56 -1.68 -0.46
CA GLN A 47 -12.88 -1.34 -0.99
C GLN A 47 -14.04 -1.74 -0.06
N ASP A 48 -13.88 -2.82 0.68
CA ASP A 48 -14.87 -3.28 1.67
C ASP A 48 -14.85 -2.48 2.99
N GLY A 49 -13.98 -1.46 3.07
CA GLY A 49 -13.82 -0.61 4.25
C GLY A 49 -12.90 -1.20 5.32
N GLU A 50 -12.38 -2.42 5.15
CA GLU A 50 -11.36 -2.95 6.04
C GLU A 50 -10.06 -2.15 5.89
N THR A 51 -9.31 -2.06 6.99
CA THR A 51 -8.01 -1.39 7.02
C THR A 51 -6.92 -2.38 7.36
N ASP A 52 -5.73 -2.15 6.82
CA ASP A 52 -4.54 -2.95 7.12
C ASP A 52 -3.31 -2.04 7.17
N VAL A 53 -2.23 -2.55 7.77
CA VAL A 53 -0.95 -1.86 7.86
C VAL A 53 0.09 -2.65 7.07
N ILE A 54 0.61 -2.04 6.01
CA ILE A 54 1.60 -2.68 5.14
C ILE A 54 2.96 -1.98 5.28
N PRO A 55 4.07 -2.73 5.40
CA PRO A 55 5.39 -2.13 5.53
C PRO A 55 5.81 -1.40 4.26
N ILE A 56 6.49 -0.25 4.43
CA ILE A 56 7.13 0.45 3.32
C ILE A 56 8.45 -0.26 3.03
N ASP A 57 8.38 -1.39 2.31
CA ASP A 57 9.59 -2.10 1.94
C ASP A 57 10.30 -1.41 0.76
N ASN A 58 11.64 -1.44 0.75
CA ASN A 58 12.45 -0.90 -0.35
C ASN A 58 12.44 -1.79 -1.61
N HIS A 59 11.75 -2.93 -1.58
CA HIS A 59 11.65 -3.82 -2.73
C HIS A 59 10.55 -3.31 -3.68
N SER A 60 10.96 -2.51 -4.67
CA SER A 60 10.07 -1.91 -5.68
C SER A 60 9.18 -2.91 -6.41
N ASP A 61 9.59 -4.17 -6.45
CA ASP A 61 8.93 -5.20 -7.26
C ASP A 61 7.76 -5.86 -6.51
N GLN A 62 7.58 -5.55 -5.22
CA GLN A 62 6.51 -6.12 -4.39
C GLN A 62 5.22 -5.29 -4.40
N TYR A 63 5.27 -4.04 -4.88
CA TYR A 63 4.14 -3.13 -4.88
C TYR A 63 3.89 -2.56 -6.27
N THR A 64 2.63 -2.53 -6.67
CA THR A 64 2.16 -1.75 -7.82
C THR A 64 1.37 -0.57 -7.30
N PHE A 65 1.60 0.61 -7.87
CA PHE A 65 0.93 1.84 -7.48
C PHE A 65 0.08 2.40 -8.62
N SER A 66 -1.00 3.08 -8.27
CA SER A 66 -1.82 3.87 -9.20
C SER A 66 -2.23 5.19 -8.57
N SER A 67 -2.29 6.25 -9.36
CA SER A 67 -2.82 7.56 -8.94
C SER A 67 -4.32 7.71 -9.21
N GLU A 68 -4.88 6.85 -10.05
CA GLU A 68 -6.31 6.83 -10.35
C GLU A 68 -7.00 5.77 -9.49
N PRO A 69 -8.30 5.94 -9.16
CA PRO A 69 -9.12 4.88 -8.60
C PRO A 69 -9.12 3.73 -9.60
N VAL A 70 -8.22 2.77 -9.39
CA VAL A 70 -8.14 1.57 -10.21
C VAL A 70 -9.47 0.86 -10.03
N ASP A 71 -10.05 0.41 -11.14
CA ASP A 71 -11.35 -0.26 -11.16
C ASP A 71 -11.52 -1.16 -9.94
N TRP A 72 -12.27 -0.64 -8.98
CA TRP A 72 -12.91 -1.34 -7.88
C TRP A 72 -13.99 -2.31 -8.41
N GLN A 73 -13.94 -2.67 -9.70
CA GLN A 73 -15.08 -3.19 -10.45
C GLN A 73 -14.94 -4.62 -10.96
N HIS A 74 -13.86 -5.36 -10.72
CA HIS A 74 -13.81 -6.77 -11.13
C HIS A 74 -13.17 -7.70 -10.11
#